data_AF-A0A932FH18-F1
#
_entry.id   AF-A0A932FH18-F1
#
_cell.length_a   1.000
_cell.length_b   1.000
_cell.length_c   1.000
_cell.angle_alpha   90.00
_cell.angle_beta   90.00
_cell.angle_gamma   90.00
#
_symmetry.space_group_name_H-M   'P 1'
#
loop_
_entity.id
_entity.type
_entity.pdbx_description
1 polymer ?
#
loop_
_entity_poly.entity_id
_entity_poly.type
_entity_poly.pdbx_seq_one_letter_code
_entity_poly.pdbx_strand_id
1 'polypeptide(L)'
;MDNAVALVQAYLRVNGYLTVTEYPVVEVVASGGGGGFQSATDLDVLGFRFGHSCTLMPAVNGSPDGAACTVETDPALDVRPGVPDMIIGEVKEGRAVLNRAATSPSVLAAAITRFGCCQPRDAVRLAQQLVRDGHAMTHTGGGGGHPPHRIRLVSFGSLPPDVPNRRYEVILLGSVVAYLREHIRRNWSRLQASESKDPGLSFLMTLEKAARSPNTAHTRLADAGSKEIHS
;
A
#
# COMPACT_ATOMS: atom_id res chain seq x y z
N MET A 1 14.24 0.10 -6.23
CA MET A 1 12.86 0.52 -5.96
C MET A 1 12.31 1.32 -7.11
N ASP A 2 11.36 0.71 -7.83
CA ASP A 2 10.51 1.35 -8.83
C ASP A 2 9.67 2.48 -8.18
N ASN A 3 9.51 3.61 -8.88
CA ASN A 3 8.75 4.76 -8.40
C ASN A 3 7.28 4.44 -8.14
N ALA A 4 6.65 3.61 -8.99
CA ALA A 4 5.28 3.18 -8.80
C ALA A 4 5.14 2.32 -7.54
N VAL A 5 6.12 1.44 -7.28
CA VAL A 5 6.15 0.62 -6.06
C VAL A 5 6.32 1.50 -4.82
N ALA A 6 7.20 2.51 -4.87
CA ALA A 6 7.36 3.48 -3.78
C ALA A 6 6.07 4.25 -3.49
N LEU A 7 5.33 4.63 -4.53
CA LEU A 7 4.04 5.31 -4.40
C LEU A 7 2.97 4.40 -3.75
N VAL A 8 2.85 3.16 -4.22
CA VAL A 8 1.92 2.18 -3.64
C VAL A 8 2.30 1.86 -2.19
N GLN A 9 3.60 1.78 -1.88
CA GLN A 9 4.08 1.60 -0.52
C GLN A 9 3.63 2.77 0.38
N ALA A 10 3.83 4.01 -0.06
CA ALA A 10 3.39 5.21 0.66
C ALA A 10 1.89 5.18 0.93
N TYR A 11 1.10 4.84 -0.09
CA TYR A 11 -0.34 4.72 -0.02
C TYR A 11 -0.80 3.70 1.01
N LEU A 12 -0.26 2.49 0.97
CA LEU A 12 -0.61 1.45 1.93
C LEU A 12 -0.21 1.85 3.35
N ARG A 13 0.96 2.48 3.54
CA ARG A 13 1.40 2.97 4.86
C ARG A 13 0.51 4.06 5.44
N VAL A 14 0.09 5.04 4.63
CA VAL A 14 -0.87 6.07 5.05
C VAL A 14 -2.20 5.44 5.47
N ASN A 15 -2.59 4.34 4.81
CA ASN A 15 -3.77 3.54 5.18
C ASN A 15 -3.48 2.52 6.32
N GLY A 16 -2.34 2.63 7.01
CA GLY A 16 -1.98 1.86 8.20
C GLY A 16 -1.57 0.42 7.94
N TYR A 17 -1.08 0.10 6.75
CA TYR A 17 -0.42 -1.17 6.45
C TYR A 17 1.08 -1.10 6.76
N LEU A 18 1.59 -2.18 7.33
CA LEU A 18 3.01 -2.53 7.26
C LEU A 18 3.29 -3.14 5.89
N THR A 19 4.40 -2.74 5.26
CA THR A 19 4.69 -3.10 3.87
C THR A 19 6.07 -3.68 3.69
N VAL A 20 6.18 -4.74 2.90
CA VAL A 20 7.45 -5.25 2.34
C VAL A 20 7.34 -5.15 0.83
N THR A 21 8.39 -4.69 0.15
CA THR A 21 8.42 -4.53 -1.31
C THR A 21 9.56 -5.31 -1.92
N GLU A 22 9.43 -5.68 -3.20
CA GLU A 22 10.41 -6.48 -3.93
C GLU A 22 10.75 -7.78 -3.16
N TYR A 23 9.72 -8.48 -2.69
CA TYR A 23 9.87 -9.63 -1.81
C TYR A 23 10.24 -10.89 -2.62
N PRO A 24 11.44 -11.46 -2.42
CA PRO A 24 11.86 -12.63 -3.19
C PRO A 24 11.16 -13.89 -2.69
N VAL A 25 10.53 -14.62 -3.62
CA VAL A 25 9.97 -15.94 -3.36
C VAL A 25 10.90 -17.00 -3.93
N VAL A 26 11.41 -17.87 -3.07
CA VAL A 26 12.38 -18.92 -3.43
C VAL A 26 11.70 -20.29 -3.36
N GLU A 27 11.90 -21.11 -4.39
CA GLU A 27 11.48 -22.50 -4.43
C GLU A 27 12.70 -23.43 -4.22
N VAL A 28 12.48 -24.55 -3.54
CA VAL A 28 13.47 -25.62 -3.39
C VAL A 28 13.32 -26.58 -4.56
N VAL A 29 14.33 -26.67 -5.40
CA VAL A 29 14.38 -27.62 -6.51
C VAL A 29 15.04 -28.90 -5.99
N ALA A 30 14.24 -29.97 -5.89
CA ALA A 30 14.74 -31.30 -5.57
C ALA A 30 15.40 -31.91 -6.82
N SER A 31 16.65 -31.54 -7.09
CA SER A 31 17.51 -32.23 -8.05
C SER A 31 18.36 -33.26 -7.30
N GLY A 32 18.41 -34.49 -7.81
CA GLY A 32 19.07 -35.64 -7.17
C GLY A 32 20.49 -35.31 -6.68
N GLY A 33 20.69 -35.43 -5.37
CA GLY A 33 22.00 -35.36 -4.72
C GLY A 33 22.32 -34.07 -3.95
N GLY A 34 21.58 -32.97 -4.16
CA GLY A 34 21.78 -31.73 -3.41
C GLY A 34 20.74 -30.69 -3.82
N GLY A 35 19.77 -30.43 -2.93
CA GLY A 35 18.68 -29.49 -3.21
C GLY A 35 19.21 -28.09 -3.47
N GLY A 36 18.88 -27.53 -4.64
CA GLY A 36 19.19 -26.15 -5.00
C GLY A 36 18.04 -25.22 -4.62
N PHE A 37 18.35 -23.97 -4.31
CA PHE A 37 17.36 -22.90 -4.17
C PHE A 37 17.31 -22.11 -5.48
N GLN A 38 16.11 -21.93 -6.05
CA GLN A 38 15.91 -21.08 -7.22
C GLN A 38 14.89 -19.99 -6.87
N SER A 39 15.17 -18.74 -7.25
CA SER A 39 14.17 -17.67 -7.15
C SER A 39 13.03 -17.97 -8.11
N ALA A 40 11.82 -18.11 -7.59
CA ALA A 40 10.60 -18.39 -8.35
C ALA A 40 10.03 -17.11 -8.96
N THR A 41 9.94 -16.04 -8.17
CA THR A 41 9.54 -14.69 -8.60
C THR A 41 9.71 -13.70 -7.45
N ASP A 42 9.88 -12.42 -7.78
CA ASP A 42 9.74 -11.34 -6.80
C ASP A 42 8.28 -10.87 -6.77
N LEU A 43 7.74 -10.62 -5.58
CA LEU A 43 6.42 -10.01 -5.37
C LEU A 43 6.61 -8.51 -5.09
N ASP A 44 5.91 -7.66 -5.84
CA ASP A 44 6.15 -6.21 -5.79
C ASP A 44 5.86 -5.61 -4.42
N VAL A 45 4.73 -5.99 -3.81
CA VAL A 45 4.35 -5.50 -2.49
C VAL A 45 3.54 -6.53 -1.68
N LEU A 46 3.91 -6.69 -0.42
CA LEU A 46 3.12 -7.36 0.60
C LEU A 46 2.67 -6.31 1.62
N GLY A 47 1.37 -6.23 1.89
CA GLY A 47 0.79 -5.36 2.90
C GLY A 47 0.17 -6.17 4.03
N PHE A 48 0.38 -5.76 5.28
CA PHE A 48 -0.32 -6.31 6.44
C PHE A 48 -0.89 -5.18 7.29
N ARG A 49 -2.20 -5.25 7.58
CA ARG A 49 -2.91 -4.31 8.44
C ARG A 49 -3.56 -5.06 9.59
N PHE A 50 -3.31 -4.61 10.82
CA PHE A 50 -3.98 -5.15 12.00
C PHE A 50 -5.46 -4.72 12.02
N GLY A 51 -6.34 -5.61 12.48
CA GLY A 51 -7.80 -5.38 12.45
C GLY A 51 -8.27 -4.16 13.25
N HIS A 52 -7.53 -3.75 14.28
CA HIS A 52 -7.82 -2.56 15.10
C HIS A 52 -6.84 -1.41 14.85
N SER A 53 -6.13 -1.41 13.72
CA SER A 53 -5.23 -0.30 13.37
C SER A 53 -6.05 0.98 13.20
N CYS A 54 -5.86 1.97 14.06
CA CYS A 54 -6.53 3.26 13.97
C CYS A 54 -5.65 4.37 14.53
N THR A 55 -6.03 5.61 14.23
CA THR A 55 -5.42 6.76 14.91
C THR A 55 -6.13 6.96 16.23
N LEU A 56 -5.42 6.73 17.34
CA LEU A 56 -5.90 7.06 18.67
C LEU A 56 -5.93 8.58 18.81
N MET A 57 -7.14 9.14 18.95
CA MET A 57 -7.32 10.54 19.30
C MET A 57 -7.20 10.69 20.83
N PRO A 58 -6.45 11.69 21.33
CA PRO A 58 -6.42 11.98 22.76
C PRO A 58 -7.84 12.20 23.29
N ALA A 59 -8.14 11.62 24.45
CA ALA A 59 -9.43 11.84 25.10
C ALA A 59 -9.62 13.34 25.37
N VAL A 60 -10.73 13.90 24.91
CA VAL A 60 -11.02 15.35 25.03
C VAL A 60 -11.10 15.80 26.50
N ASN A 61 -11.33 14.88 27.44
CA ASN A 61 -11.48 15.16 28.88
C ASN A 61 -10.69 14.20 29.81
N GLY A 62 -9.63 13.53 29.32
CA GLY A 62 -8.81 12.64 30.15
C GLY A 62 -9.48 11.33 30.61
N SER A 63 -10.74 11.08 30.25
CA SER A 63 -11.41 9.78 30.45
C SER A 63 -10.94 8.76 29.40
N PRO A 64 -10.51 7.54 29.79
CA PRO A 64 -10.16 6.47 28.86
C PRO A 64 -11.27 6.13 27.86
N ASP A 65 -12.53 6.28 28.28
CA ASP A 65 -13.72 6.05 27.44
C ASP A 65 -13.93 7.12 26.35
N GLY A 66 -13.19 8.23 26.41
CA GLY A 66 -13.22 9.30 25.42
C GLY A 66 -12.18 9.17 24.31
N ALA A 67 -11.33 8.13 24.33
CA ALA A 67 -10.37 7.87 23.27
C ALA A 67 -11.10 7.35 22.03
N ALA A 68 -11.34 8.24 21.06
CA ALA A 68 -11.92 7.86 19.77
C ALA A 68 -10.84 7.22 18.88
N CYS A 69 -11.16 6.04 18.35
CA CYS A 69 -10.35 5.31 17.40
C CYS A 69 -11.02 5.46 16.03
N THR A 70 -10.58 6.43 15.23
CA THR A 70 -11.10 6.62 13.87
C THR A 70 -10.23 5.84 12.89
N VAL A 71 -10.88 4.94 12.15
CA VAL A 71 -10.26 4.28 10.99
C VAL A 71 -10.58 5.13 9.79
N GLU A 72 -9.65 6.00 9.39
CA GLU A 72 -9.74 6.73 8.13
C GLU A 72 -8.88 6.02 7.08
N THR A 73 -9.53 5.25 6.21
CA THR A 73 -8.87 4.56 5.10
C THR A 73 -9.54 4.93 3.78
N ASP A 74 -8.80 4.83 2.68
CA ASP A 74 -9.36 4.91 1.35
C ASP A 74 -10.45 3.82 1.17
N PRO A 75 -11.69 4.19 0.80
CA PRO A 75 -12.74 3.23 0.48
C PRO A 75 -12.35 2.21 -0.59
N ALA A 76 -11.43 2.58 -1.51
CA ALA A 76 -10.94 1.68 -2.54
C ALA A 76 -10.26 0.42 -1.98
N LEU A 77 -9.73 0.47 -0.75
CA LEU A 77 -9.10 -0.68 -0.10
C LEU A 77 -10.09 -1.65 0.57
N ASP A 78 -11.38 -1.30 0.68
CA ASP A 78 -12.43 -2.13 1.30
C ASP A 78 -11.98 -2.72 2.66
N VAL A 79 -11.36 -1.90 3.50
CA VAL A 79 -10.85 -2.32 4.81
C VAL A 79 -12.03 -2.70 5.71
N ARG A 80 -11.98 -3.92 6.27
CA ARG A 80 -12.99 -4.41 7.21
C ARG A 80 -12.52 -4.17 8.65
N PRO A 81 -13.20 -3.31 9.44
CA PRO A 81 -12.85 -3.09 10.84
C PRO A 81 -12.84 -4.39 11.65
N GLY A 82 -11.87 -4.55 12.54
CA GLY A 82 -11.72 -5.73 13.41
C GLY A 82 -11.07 -6.94 12.72
N VAL A 83 -10.92 -6.93 11.39
CA VAL A 83 -10.37 -8.04 10.60
C VAL A 83 -8.98 -7.67 10.10
N PRO A 84 -7.91 -8.39 10.49
CA PRO A 84 -6.59 -8.20 9.89
C PRO A 84 -6.66 -8.42 8.37
N ASP A 85 -6.07 -7.49 7.61
CA ASP A 85 -6.11 -7.49 6.14
C ASP A 85 -4.69 -7.63 5.56
N MET A 86 -4.57 -8.49 4.56
CA MET A 86 -3.30 -8.94 4.02
C MET A 86 -3.35 -8.83 2.50
N ILE A 87 -2.51 -7.98 1.93
CA ILE A 87 -2.46 -7.70 0.49
C ILE A 87 -1.24 -8.40 -0.08
N ILE A 88 -1.45 -9.16 -1.15
CA ILE A 88 -0.40 -9.58 -2.09
C ILE A 88 -0.62 -8.76 -3.35
N GLY A 89 0.29 -7.82 -3.60
CA GLY A 89 0.14 -6.80 -4.62
C GLY A 89 1.14 -6.92 -5.76
N GLU A 90 0.66 -6.68 -6.97
CA GLU A 90 1.48 -6.42 -8.17
C GLU A 90 1.32 -4.96 -8.56
N VAL A 91 2.40 -4.30 -8.96
CA VAL A 91 2.43 -2.89 -9.37
C VAL A 91 2.94 -2.78 -10.80
N LYS A 92 2.17 -2.11 -11.66
CA LYS A 92 2.53 -1.85 -13.05
C LYS A 92 2.39 -0.37 -13.38
N GLU A 93 3.37 0.22 -14.05
CA GLU A 93 3.21 1.59 -14.59
C GLU A 93 2.14 1.67 -15.68
N GLY A 94 1.86 0.56 -16.37
CA GLY A 94 0.84 0.44 -17.41
C GLY A 94 -0.50 -0.08 -16.88
N ARG A 95 -1.00 -1.17 -17.48
CA ARG A 95 -2.27 -1.78 -17.09
C ARG A 95 -2.13 -2.58 -15.80
N ALA A 96 -3.11 -2.46 -14.92
CA ALA A 96 -3.21 -3.23 -13.68
C ALA A 96 -3.55 -4.70 -13.96
N VAL A 97 -2.53 -5.50 -14.25
CA VAL A 97 -2.63 -6.94 -14.51
C VAL A 97 -1.64 -7.69 -13.64
N LEU A 98 -2.11 -8.74 -12.95
CA LEU A 98 -1.24 -9.64 -12.21
C LEU A 98 -0.38 -10.48 -13.17
N ASN A 99 0.91 -10.62 -12.86
CA ASN A 99 1.78 -11.54 -13.59
C ASN A 99 1.34 -12.99 -13.35
N ARG A 100 1.50 -13.86 -14.35
CA ARG A 100 1.19 -15.30 -14.19
C ARG A 100 1.96 -15.93 -13.02
N ALA A 101 3.22 -15.54 -12.84
CA ALA A 101 4.06 -16.00 -11.73
C ALA A 101 3.52 -15.55 -10.36
N ALA A 102 3.06 -14.31 -10.24
CA ALA A 102 2.44 -13.78 -9.02
C ALA A 102 1.10 -14.45 -8.67
N THR A 103 0.46 -15.11 -9.64
CA THR A 103 -0.73 -15.95 -9.42
C THR A 103 -0.43 -17.45 -9.30
N SER A 104 0.84 -17.85 -9.24
CA SER A 104 1.19 -19.26 -9.04
C SER A 104 0.76 -19.71 -7.63
N PRO A 105 0.05 -20.85 -7.49
CA PRO A 105 -0.30 -21.38 -6.18
C PRO A 105 0.90 -21.59 -5.25
N SER A 106 2.07 -21.98 -5.78
CA SER A 106 3.29 -22.18 -4.98
C SER A 106 3.82 -20.87 -4.42
N VAL A 107 3.89 -19.83 -5.26
CA VAL A 107 4.32 -18.48 -4.89
C VAL A 107 3.39 -17.87 -3.84
N LEU A 108 2.08 -17.97 -4.08
CA LEU A 108 1.07 -17.48 -3.13
C LEU A 108 1.13 -18.25 -1.80
N ALA A 109 1.32 -19.57 -1.82
CA ALA A 109 1.44 -20.35 -0.60
C ALA A 109 2.70 -19.96 0.21
N ALA A 110 3.81 -19.67 -0.46
CA ALA A 110 5.03 -19.18 0.18
C ALA A 110 4.81 -17.80 0.83
N ALA A 111 4.17 -16.86 0.12
CA ALA A 111 3.82 -15.54 0.66
C ALA A 111 2.89 -15.65 1.89
N ILE A 112 1.84 -16.48 1.81
CA ILE A 112 0.91 -16.72 2.92
C ILE A 112 1.62 -17.33 4.13
N THR A 113 2.48 -18.32 3.90
CA THR A 113 3.28 -18.94 4.96
C THR A 113 4.17 -17.90 5.64
N ARG A 114 4.72 -16.96 4.86
CA ARG A 114 5.60 -15.91 5.39
C ARG A 114 4.89 -14.89 6.27
N PHE A 115 3.64 -14.57 5.95
CA PHE A 115 2.83 -13.76 6.86
C PHE A 115 2.60 -14.44 8.22
N GLY A 116 2.72 -15.77 8.31
CA GLY A 116 2.67 -16.51 9.57
C GLY A 116 1.27 -16.64 10.18
N CYS A 117 0.22 -16.42 9.41
CA CYS A 117 -1.17 -16.42 9.90
C CYS A 117 -1.85 -17.80 9.92
N CYS A 118 -1.22 -18.83 9.37
CA CYS A 118 -1.78 -20.17 9.29
C CYS A 118 -0.67 -21.23 9.21
N GLN A 119 -1.05 -22.49 9.40
CA GLN A 119 -0.13 -23.61 9.20
C GLN A 119 0.22 -23.75 7.70
N PRO A 120 1.42 -24.29 7.34
CA PRO A 120 1.83 -24.43 5.95
C PRO A 120 0.84 -25.21 5.07
N ARG A 121 0.17 -26.24 5.63
CA ARG A 121 -0.89 -26.99 4.93
C ARG A 121 -2.08 -26.12 4.55
N ASP A 122 -2.43 -25.16 5.40
CA ASP A 122 -3.54 -24.25 5.16
C ASP A 122 -3.14 -23.20 4.12
N ALA A 123 -1.87 -22.79 4.09
CA ALA A 123 -1.36 -21.84 3.10
C ALA A 123 -1.55 -22.35 1.66
N VAL A 124 -1.32 -23.63 1.39
CA VAL A 124 -1.56 -24.23 0.05
C VAL A 124 -3.04 -24.14 -0.34
N ARG A 125 -3.94 -24.48 0.59
CA ARG A 125 -5.39 -24.41 0.36
C ARG A 125 -5.85 -22.97 0.13
N LEU A 126 -5.35 -22.02 0.93
CA LEU A 126 -5.65 -20.59 0.81
C LEU A 126 -5.11 -20.02 -0.50
N ALA A 127 -3.91 -20.43 -0.93
CA ALA A 127 -3.35 -20.02 -2.21
C ALA A 127 -4.23 -20.46 -3.39
N GLN A 128 -4.72 -21.70 -3.38
CA GLN A 128 -5.66 -22.17 -4.40
C GLN A 128 -6.97 -21.37 -4.37
N GLN A 129 -7.44 -20.98 -3.18
CA GLN A 129 -8.61 -20.11 -3.05
C GLN A 129 -8.33 -18.71 -3.61
N LEU A 130 -7.16 -18.11 -3.34
CA LEU A 130 -6.79 -16.82 -3.92
C LEU A 130 -6.74 -16.84 -5.45
N VAL A 131 -6.22 -17.90 -6.07
CA VAL A 131 -6.22 -18.01 -7.54
C VAL A 131 -7.65 -18.05 -8.10
N ARG A 132 -8.58 -18.69 -7.38
CA ARG A 132 -9.97 -18.80 -7.80
C ARG A 132 -10.80 -17.56 -7.46
N ASP A 133 -10.62 -16.93 -6.33
CA ASP A 133 -11.58 -15.95 -5.85
C ASP A 133 -10.94 -14.56 -5.69
N GLY A 134 -9.62 -14.47 -5.88
CA GLY A 134 -8.76 -13.32 -5.58
C GLY A 134 -8.73 -12.90 -4.12
N HIS A 135 -9.45 -13.61 -3.26
CA HIS A 135 -9.43 -13.42 -1.82
C HIS A 135 -9.63 -14.76 -1.10
N ALA A 136 -9.17 -14.83 0.14
CA ALA A 136 -9.32 -15.98 1.01
C ALA A 136 -9.43 -15.51 2.46
N MET A 137 -10.10 -16.31 3.29
CA MET A 137 -10.17 -16.09 4.73
C MET A 137 -9.43 -17.23 5.44
N THR A 138 -8.51 -16.89 6.33
CA THR A 138 -7.94 -17.92 7.22
C THR A 138 -9.04 -18.49 8.09
N HIS A 139 -8.96 -19.79 8.38
CA HIS A 139 -9.88 -20.40 9.34
C HIS A 139 -9.42 -20.01 10.75
N THR A 140 -10.35 -19.84 11.68
CA THR A 140 -10.04 -19.72 13.11
C THR A 140 -9.46 -21.04 13.60
N GLY A 141 -8.14 -21.18 13.56
CA GLY A 141 -7.44 -22.42 13.91
C GLY A 141 -6.96 -22.42 15.35
N GLY A 142 -7.67 -23.12 16.24
CA GLY A 142 -7.17 -23.64 17.52
C GLY A 142 -7.31 -22.72 18.73
N GLY A 143 -8.44 -22.79 19.44
CA GLY A 143 -8.59 -22.50 20.88
C GLY A 143 -8.33 -21.07 21.42
N GLY A 144 -7.67 -20.20 20.66
CA GLY A 144 -7.13 -18.92 21.14
C GLY A 144 -7.87 -17.66 20.70
N GLY A 145 -9.10 -17.74 20.19
CA GLY A 145 -9.97 -16.57 19.96
C GLY A 145 -9.48 -15.51 18.93
N HIS A 146 -8.42 -15.76 18.18
CA HIS A 146 -7.96 -14.80 17.16
C HIS A 146 -8.96 -14.71 16.00
N PRO A 147 -9.30 -13.49 15.53
CA PRO A 147 -10.18 -13.30 14.39
C PRO A 147 -9.54 -13.87 13.12
N PRO A 148 -10.34 -14.34 12.15
CA PRO A 148 -9.82 -14.78 10.86
C PRO A 148 -9.15 -13.61 10.15
N HIS A 149 -8.10 -13.89 9.39
CA HIS A 149 -7.41 -12.89 8.57
C HIS A 149 -7.94 -12.94 7.14
N ARG A 150 -8.11 -11.77 6.54
CA ARG A 150 -8.44 -11.65 5.12
C ARG A 150 -7.17 -11.54 4.31
N ILE A 151 -7.04 -12.35 3.27
CA ILE A 151 -5.94 -12.31 2.31
C ILE A 151 -6.55 -11.98 0.95
N ARG A 152 -5.94 -11.06 0.20
CA ARG A 152 -6.45 -10.62 -1.11
C ARG A 152 -5.35 -10.29 -2.11
N LEU A 153 -5.64 -10.56 -3.37
CA LEU A 153 -4.82 -10.18 -4.52
C LEU A 153 -5.25 -8.80 -5.00
N VAL A 154 -4.29 -7.89 -5.13
CA VAL A 154 -4.53 -6.52 -5.60
C VAL A 154 -3.57 -6.19 -6.73
N SER A 155 -4.05 -5.61 -7.81
CA SER A 155 -3.22 -5.09 -8.88
C SER A 155 -3.30 -3.57 -8.91
N PHE A 156 -2.14 -2.93 -8.85
CA PHE A 156 -1.99 -1.50 -8.98
C PHE A 156 -1.52 -1.16 -10.39
N GLY A 157 -2.14 -0.17 -11.03
CA GLY A 157 -1.62 0.34 -12.30
C GLY A 157 -2.27 1.61 -12.82
N SER A 158 -1.69 2.23 -13.84
CA SER A 158 -2.20 3.50 -14.39
C SER A 158 -3.47 3.34 -15.20
N LEU A 159 -3.66 2.18 -15.82
CA LEU A 159 -4.80 1.88 -16.68
C LEU A 159 -5.57 0.65 -16.17
N PRO A 160 -6.91 0.62 -16.37
CA PRO A 160 -7.67 -0.58 -16.11
C PRO A 160 -7.22 -1.73 -17.02
N PRO A 161 -7.41 -2.99 -16.59
CA PRO A 161 -7.18 -4.14 -17.43
C PRO A 161 -8.13 -4.13 -18.65
N ASP A 162 -7.71 -4.71 -19.77
CA ASP A 162 -8.55 -4.82 -20.98
C ASP A 162 -9.75 -5.75 -20.80
N VAL A 163 -9.70 -6.64 -19.82
CA VAL A 163 -10.73 -7.65 -19.59
C VAL A 163 -11.42 -7.37 -18.26
N PRO A 164 -12.74 -7.12 -18.25
CA PRO A 164 -13.45 -6.61 -17.08
C PRO A 164 -13.68 -7.65 -15.96
N ASN A 165 -13.61 -8.96 -16.26
CA ASN A 165 -13.93 -10.00 -15.29
C ASN A 165 -12.66 -10.61 -14.67
N ARG A 166 -12.07 -9.90 -13.71
CA ARG A 166 -10.90 -10.38 -12.96
C ARG A 166 -11.29 -10.73 -11.53
N ARG A 167 -10.69 -11.82 -11.04
CA ARG A 167 -10.91 -12.33 -9.68
C ARG A 167 -10.22 -11.47 -8.62
N TYR A 168 -9.27 -10.60 -9.02
CA TYR A 168 -8.49 -9.73 -8.14
C TYR A 168 -8.96 -8.28 -8.18
N GLU A 169 -8.64 -7.53 -7.13
CA GLU A 169 -8.98 -6.12 -7.00
C GLU A 169 -8.03 -5.24 -7.81
N VAL A 170 -8.54 -4.15 -8.38
CA VAL A 170 -7.74 -3.19 -9.16
C VAL A 170 -7.83 -1.82 -8.51
N ILE A 171 -6.67 -1.25 -8.18
CA ILE A 171 -6.56 0.12 -7.66
C ILE A 171 -5.69 0.92 -8.63
N LEU A 172 -6.26 1.98 -9.21
CA LEU A 172 -5.52 2.77 -10.18
C LEU A 172 -4.52 3.71 -9.51
N LEU A 173 -3.33 3.86 -10.09
CA LEU A 173 -2.29 4.77 -9.58
C LEU A 173 -2.78 6.22 -9.56
N GLY A 174 -3.68 6.60 -10.48
CA GLY A 174 -4.34 7.91 -10.44
C GLY A 174 -5.15 8.12 -9.16
N SER A 175 -5.91 7.11 -8.72
CA SER A 175 -6.68 7.15 -7.46
C SER A 175 -5.74 7.20 -6.24
N VAL A 176 -4.64 6.44 -6.29
CA VAL A 176 -3.60 6.46 -5.26
C VAL A 176 -3.01 7.86 -5.09
N VAL A 177 -2.59 8.50 -6.18
CA VAL A 177 -2.04 9.87 -6.14
C VAL A 177 -3.07 10.85 -5.62
N ALA A 178 -4.32 10.77 -6.09
CA ALA A 178 -5.40 11.65 -5.65
C ALA A 178 -5.62 11.54 -4.13
N TYR A 179 -5.71 10.31 -3.61
CA TYR A 179 -5.86 10.07 -2.18
C TYR A 179 -4.69 10.62 -1.37
N LEU A 180 -3.44 10.33 -1.78
CA LEU A 180 -2.26 10.81 -1.07
C LEU A 180 -2.15 12.34 -1.07
N ARG A 181 -2.44 13.00 -2.20
CA ARG A 181 -2.44 14.47 -2.27
C ARG A 181 -3.50 15.08 -1.36
N GLU A 182 -4.70 14.49 -1.32
CA GLU A 182 -5.76 14.95 -0.44
C GLU A 182 -5.41 14.72 1.03
N HIS A 183 -4.83 13.56 1.37
CA HIS A 183 -4.34 13.28 2.71
C HIS A 183 -3.29 14.31 3.16
N ILE A 184 -2.31 14.62 2.29
CA ILE A 184 -1.29 15.65 2.57
C ILE A 184 -1.95 17.03 2.77
N ARG A 185 -2.89 17.42 1.91
CA ARG A 185 -3.57 18.72 2.01
C ARG A 185 -4.32 18.87 3.33
N ARG A 186 -5.10 17.86 3.72
CA ARG A 186 -5.88 17.87 4.97
C ARG A 186 -4.99 17.89 6.22
N ASN A 187 -3.82 17.26 6.15
CA ASN A 187 -2.90 17.13 7.28
C ASN A 187 -1.67 18.07 7.19
N TRP A 188 -1.70 19.07 6.31
CA TRP A 188 -0.53 19.89 5.97
C TRP A 188 0.14 20.53 7.19
N SER A 189 -0.67 21.08 8.11
CA SER A 189 -0.17 21.75 9.32
C SER A 189 0.70 20.84 10.19
N ARG A 190 0.43 19.52 10.19
CA ARG A 190 1.18 18.50 10.93
C ARG A 190 2.35 17.95 10.12
N LEU A 191 2.13 17.73 8.83
CA LEU A 191 3.12 17.07 7.97
C LEU A 191 4.24 18.01 7.50
N GLN A 192 3.99 19.31 7.34
CA GLN A 192 4.97 20.23 6.73
C GLN A 192 6.33 20.30 7.46
N ALA A 193 6.31 20.12 8.78
CA ALA A 193 7.49 20.12 9.64
C ALA A 193 8.09 18.72 9.87
N SER A 194 7.44 17.67 9.36
CA SER A 194 7.90 16.29 9.47
C SER A 194 8.81 15.91 8.30
N GLU A 195 9.94 15.30 8.61
CA GLU A 195 10.73 14.58 7.61
C GLU A 195 10.13 13.19 7.40
N SER A 196 9.44 13.00 6.27
CA SER A 196 9.05 11.66 5.84
C SER A 196 10.28 10.91 5.32
N LYS A 197 10.46 9.68 5.79
CA LYS A 197 11.47 8.74 5.27
C LYS A 197 10.94 7.87 4.12
N ASP A 198 9.66 8.01 3.79
CA ASP A 198 9.03 7.29 2.69
C ASP A 198 9.24 8.07 1.37
N PRO A 199 9.96 7.52 0.38
CA PRO A 199 10.31 8.24 -0.84
C PRO A 199 9.10 8.76 -1.64
N GLY A 200 8.03 7.96 -1.73
CA GLY A 200 6.82 8.33 -2.48
C GLY A 200 6.08 9.48 -1.80
N LEU A 201 5.90 9.39 -0.48
CA LEU A 201 5.25 10.46 0.28
C LEU A 201 6.09 11.74 0.30
N SER A 202 7.40 11.63 0.49
CA SER A 202 8.32 12.77 0.55
C SER A 202 8.39 13.54 -0.76
N PHE A 203 8.31 12.84 -1.90
CA PHE A 203 8.23 13.49 -3.20
C PHE A 203 6.93 14.31 -3.34
N LEU A 204 5.77 13.73 -2.97
CA LEU A 204 4.49 14.45 -3.02
C LEU A 204 4.44 15.65 -2.07
N MET A 205 5.00 15.52 -0.87
CA MET A 205 5.13 16.64 0.07
C MET A 205 6.02 17.76 -0.47
N THR A 206 7.08 17.41 -1.22
CA THR A 206 7.96 18.39 -1.88
C THR A 206 7.21 19.18 -2.96
N LEU A 207 6.42 18.50 -3.80
CA LEU A 207 5.56 19.16 -4.78
C LEU A 207 4.53 20.08 -4.14
N GLU A 208 3.91 19.66 -3.03
CA GLU A 208 2.94 20.48 -2.30
C GLU A 208 3.60 21.71 -1.66
N LYS A 209 4.82 21.57 -1.09
CA LYS A 209 5.65 22.68 -0.59
C LYS A 209 5.90 23.69 -1.71
N ALA A 210 6.40 23.23 -2.86
CA ALA A 210 6.72 24.08 -4.00
C ALA A 210 5.49 24.82 -4.55
N ALA A 211 4.32 24.16 -4.60
CA ALA A 211 3.08 24.77 -5.05
C ALA A 211 2.53 25.85 -4.10
N ARG A 212 2.88 25.76 -2.80
CA ARG A 212 2.45 26.72 -1.76
C ARG A 212 3.45 27.84 -1.52
N SER A 213 4.71 27.65 -1.90
CA SER A 213 5.71 28.71 -1.86
C SER A 213 5.25 29.86 -2.78
N PRO A 214 5.14 31.10 -2.27
CA PRO A 214 4.79 32.22 -3.11
C PRO A 214 5.84 32.35 -4.20
N ASN A 215 5.38 32.42 -5.45
CA ASN A 215 6.23 32.59 -6.63
C ASN A 215 6.77 34.04 -6.63
N THR A 216 7.70 34.34 -5.72
CA THR A 216 8.25 35.68 -5.47
C THR A 216 9.15 36.20 -6.59
N ALA A 217 9.25 35.47 -7.71
CA ALA A 217 10.14 35.81 -8.82
C ALA A 217 9.50 36.64 -9.95
N HIS A 218 8.18 36.86 -9.99
CA HIS A 218 7.55 37.57 -11.13
C HIS A 218 7.05 38.99 -10.87
N THR A 219 7.08 39.51 -9.64
CA THR A 219 6.53 40.84 -9.33
C THR A 219 7.57 41.95 -9.15
N ARG A 220 8.86 41.71 -9.39
CA ARG A 220 9.92 42.75 -9.24
C ARG A 220 10.42 43.40 -10.53
N LEU A 221 9.91 43.01 -11.70
CA LEU A 221 10.31 43.59 -12.98
C LEU A 221 9.39 44.69 -13.51
N ALA A 222 8.25 44.95 -12.86
CA ALA A 222 7.32 46.01 -13.29
C ALA A 222 7.53 47.37 -12.61
N ASP A 223 8.28 47.43 -11.50
CA ASP A 223 8.39 48.65 -10.67
C ASP A 223 9.72 49.42 -10.83
N ALA A 224 10.64 48.92 -11.65
CA ALA A 224 11.96 49.55 -11.85
C ALA A 224 12.04 50.49 -13.08
N GLY A 225 10.92 50.75 -13.77
CA GLY A 225 10.92 51.40 -15.09
C GLY A 225 10.58 52.90 -15.15
N SER A 226 10.20 53.58 -14.05
CA SER A 226 9.57 54.91 -14.14
C SER A 226 10.22 56.02 -13.32
N LYS A 227 11.52 55.95 -13.03
CA LYS A 227 12.26 57.08 -12.45
C LYS A 227 13.64 57.21 -13.05
N GLU A 228 13.75 57.90 -14.18
CA GLU A 228 14.85 58.84 -14.45
C GLU A 228 14.54 59.68 -15.69
N ILE A 229 15.18 60.84 -15.79
CA ILE A 229 15.05 61.92 -16.78
C ILE A 229 14.06 63.03 -16.40
N HIS A 230 14.50 63.91 -15.48
CA HIS A 230 14.34 65.37 -15.60
C HIS A 230 15.51 66.06 -14.88
N SER A 231 16.49 66.49 -15.67
CA SER A 231 17.40 67.63 -15.39
C SER A 231 17.91 68.14 -16.72
#